data_AF-A0A6N6N1H8-F1
#
_entry.id   AF-A0A6N6N1H8-F1
#
_cell.length_a   1.000
_cell.length_b   1.000
_cell.length_c   1.000
_cell.angle_alpha   90.00
_cell.angle_beta   90.00
_cell.angle_gamma   90.00
#
_symmetry.space_group_name_H-M   'P 1'
#
loop_
_entity.id
_entity.type
_entity.pdbx_description
1 polymer ?
#
loop_
_entity_poly.entity_id
_entity_poly.type
_entity_poly.pdbx_seq_one_letter_code
_entity_poly.pdbx_strand_id
1 'polypeptide(L)' 'MMAQLSRSEMFENIKLALEADKRGDHEEAFRIRLRIPLAPHLAMAYKDTLGKEALIESGFDLSEAEAEYGSEWLDG' A
#
# COMPACT_ATOMS: atom_id res chain seq x y z
N MET A 1 -11.48 -8.69 -10.68
CA MET A 1 -10.02 -8.76 -10.45
C MET A 1 -9.44 -7.44 -10.93
N MET A 2 -8.96 -6.60 -10.02
CA MET A 2 -8.21 -5.40 -10.40
C MET A 2 -6.92 -5.87 -11.08
N ALA A 3 -6.50 -5.21 -12.16
CA ALA A 3 -5.24 -5.56 -12.81
C ALA A 3 -4.09 -5.22 -11.85
N GLN A 4 -3.20 -6.18 -11.59
CA GLN A 4 -1.97 -5.93 -10.84
C GLN A 4 -1.18 -4.82 -11.56
N LEU A 5 -0.78 -3.79 -10.81
CA LEU A 5 0.05 -2.72 -11.36
C LEU A 5 1.32 -3.33 -11.98
N SER A 6 1.66 -2.95 -13.20
CA SER A 6 2.92 -3.41 -13.80
C SER A 6 4.11 -2.85 -13.02
N ARG A 7 5.26 -3.53 -13.09
CA ARG A 7 6.51 -3.02 -12.48
C ARG A 7 6.87 -1.61 -12.96
N SER A 8 6.57 -1.29 -14.22
CA SER A 8 6.81 0.05 -14.77
C SER A 8 5.90 1.09 -14.14
N GLU A 9 4.60 0.82 -14.04
CA GLU A 9 3.64 1.73 -13.40
C GLU A 9 3.94 1.92 -11.91
N MET A 10 4.37 0.85 -11.23
CA MET A 10 4.79 0.92 -9.83
C MET A 10 6.00 1.84 -9.68
N PHE A 11 7.00 1.69 -10.54
CA PHE A 11 8.19 2.52 -10.53
C PHE A 11 7.88 3.99 -10.84
N GLU A 12 6.97 4.27 -11.77
CA GLU A 12 6.53 5.64 -12.05
C GLU A 12 5.78 6.25 -10.87
N ASN A 13 4.89 5.52 -10.20
CA ASN A 13 4.23 6.00 -8.99
C ASN A 13 5.23 6.29 -7.86
N ILE A 14 6.27 5.45 -7.68
CA ILE A 14 7.33 5.70 -6.70
C ILE A 14 8.08 6.99 -7.02
N LYS A 15 8.47 7.21 -8.29
CA LYS A 15 9.12 8.47 -8.70
C LYS A 15 8.24 9.68 -8.42
N LEU A 16 6.95 9.61 -8.78
CA LEU A 16 6.01 10.71 -8.57
C LEU A 16 5.86 11.06 -7.09
N ALA A 17 5.74 10.05 -6.22
CA ALA A 17 5.68 10.25 -4.77
C ALA A 17 6.96 10.90 -4.23
N LEU A 18 8.13 10.44 -4.67
CA LEU A 18 9.41 11.02 -4.27
C LEU A 18 9.57 12.47 -4.74
N GLU A 19 9.13 12.79 -5.96
CA GLU A 19 9.16 14.16 -6.46
C GLU A 19 8.18 15.08 -5.73
N ALA A 20 7.01 14.59 -5.30
CA ALA A 20 6.09 15.33 -4.44
C ALA A 20 6.73 15.63 -3.07
N ASP A 21 7.34 14.62 -2.44
CA ASP A 21 8.04 14.79 -1.15
C ASP A 21 9.20 15.78 -1.24
N LYS A 22 10.00 15.74 -2.32
CA LYS A 22 11.10 16.71 -2.54
C LYS A 22 10.61 18.16 -2.62
N ARG A 23 9.36 18.38 -3.05
CA ARG A 23 8.72 19.70 -3.09
C ARG A 23 8.02 20.07 -1.79
N GLY A 24 8.05 19.19 -0.78
CA GLY A 24 7.34 19.37 0.51
C GLY A 24 5.84 19.06 0.46
N ASP A 25 5.36 18.48 -0.64
CA ASP A 25 3.95 18.10 -0.79
C ASP A 25 3.71 16.66 -0.28
N HIS A 26 3.76 16.53 1.04
CA HIS A 26 3.66 15.24 1.71
C HIS A 26 2.27 14.59 1.57
N GLU A 27 1.22 15.41 1.43
CA GLU A 27 -0.14 14.91 1.25
C GLU A 27 -0.30 14.26 -0.13
N GLU A 28 0.22 14.90 -1.19
CA GLU A 28 0.22 14.30 -2.52
C GLU A 28 1.13 13.08 -2.59
N ALA A 29 2.32 13.13 -1.97
CA ALA A 29 3.20 11.98 -1.88
C ALA A 29 2.50 10.78 -1.22
N PHE A 30 1.75 11.02 -0.13
CA PHE A 30 0.97 9.98 0.55
C PHE A 30 -0.14 9.43 -0.35
N ARG A 31 -0.93 10.30 -1.01
CA ARG A 31 -1.97 9.86 -1.97
C ARG A 31 -1.42 9.01 -3.10
N ILE A 32 -0.24 9.34 -3.62
CA ILE A 32 0.41 8.56 -4.68
C ILE A 32 0.85 7.19 -4.13
N ARG A 33 1.38 7.13 -2.90
CA ARG A 33 1.79 5.86 -2.26
C ARG A 33 0.62 4.90 -2.06
N LEU A 34 -0.58 5.40 -1.77
CA LEU A 34 -1.79 4.55 -1.66
C LEU A 34 -2.18 3.85 -2.97
N ARG A 35 -1.65 4.30 -4.12
CA ARG A 35 -1.86 3.65 -5.43
C ARG A 35 -0.91 2.47 -5.68
N ILE A 36 0.05 2.26 -4.78
CA ILE A 36 1.02 1.18 -4.86
C ILE A 36 0.55 0.09 -3.88
N PRO A 37 0.42 -1.17 -4.32
CA PRO A 37 0.17 -2.28 -3.41
C PRO A 37 1.16 -2.26 -2.25
N LEU A 38 0.62 -2.33 -1.04
CA LEU A 38 1.44 -2.39 0.15
C LEU A 38 2.12 -3.75 0.21
N ALA A 39 3.44 -3.73 0.32
CA ALA A 39 4.22 -4.96 0.38
C ALA A 39 3.71 -5.87 1.52
N PRO A 40 3.57 -7.19 1.30
CA PRO A 40 2.93 -8.10 2.27
C PRO A 40 3.53 -8.02 3.69
N HIS A 41 4.85 -8.02 3.81
CA HIS A 41 5.53 -7.90 5.10
C HIS A 41 5.24 -6.56 5.83
N LEU A 42 5.02 -5.47 5.10
CA LEU A 42 4.62 -4.19 5.69
C LEU A 42 3.15 -4.23 6.11
N ALA A 43 2.28 -4.84 5.30
CA ALA A 43 0.87 -5.01 5.65
C ALA A 43 0.71 -5.81 6.94
N MET A 44 1.49 -6.90 7.11
CA MET A 44 1.56 -7.65 8.36
C MET A 44 2.04 -6.79 9.53
N ALA A 45 3.15 -6.05 9.35
CA ALA A 45 3.67 -5.16 10.40
C ALA A 45 2.66 -4.07 10.80
N TYR A 46 1.92 -3.50 9.84
CA TYR A 46 0.87 -2.53 10.13
C TYR A 46 -0.30 -3.18 10.87
N LYS A 47 -0.73 -4.38 10.47
CA LYS A 47 -1.77 -5.14 11.18
C LYS A 47 -1.38 -5.35 12.65
N ASP A 48 -0.14 -5.78 12.90
CA ASP A 48 0.37 -6.07 14.24
C ASP A 48 0.51 -4.82 15.12
N THR A 49 0.77 -3.66 14.52
CA THR A 49 1.04 -2.40 15.25
C THR A 49 -0.19 -1.52 15.42
N LEU A 50 -1.06 -1.45 14.41
CA LEU A 50 -2.23 -0.57 14.39
C LEU A 50 -3.55 -1.32 14.64
N GLY A 51 -3.56 -2.63 14.44
CA GLY A 51 -4.77 -3.45 14.41
C GLY A 51 -5.38 -3.54 13.01
N LYS A 52 -6.20 -4.58 12.80
CA LYS A 52 -6.80 -4.88 11.49
C LYS A 52 -7.77 -3.79 11.03
N GLU A 53 -8.56 -3.21 11.94
CA GLU A 53 -9.55 -2.20 11.60
C GLU A 53 -8.88 -0.94 11.06
N ALA A 54 -7.82 -0.46 11.73
CA ALA A 54 -7.04 0.68 11.29
C ALA A 54 -6.34 0.42 9.94
N LEU A 55 -5.88 -0.80 9.69
CA LEU A 55 -5.28 -1.17 8.41
C LEU A 55 -6.32 -1.17 7.28
N ILE A 56 -7.53 -1.67 7.51
CA ILE A 56 -8.62 -1.63 6.51
C ILE A 56 -9.03 -0.18 6.21
N GLU A 57 -9.09 0.67 7.23
CA GLU A 57 -9.46 2.08 7.09
C GLU A 57 -8.35 2.97 6.47
N SER A 58 -7.11 2.50 6.45
CA SER A 58 -5.95 3.25 5.95
C SER A 58 -6.01 3.58 4.45
N GLY A 59 -6.79 2.82 3.68
CA GLY A 59 -6.89 2.96 2.23
C GLY A 59 -5.69 2.39 1.46
N PHE A 60 -4.80 1.63 2.12
CA PHE A 60 -3.75 0.87 1.42
C PHE A 60 -4.37 -0.21 0.52
N ASP A 61 -3.75 -0.41 -0.65
CA ASP A 61 -4.05 -1.58 -1.48
C ASP A 61 -3.37 -2.82 -0.87
N LEU A 62 -4.18 -3.75 -0.36
CA LEU A 62 -3.75 -4.97 0.33
C LEU A 62 -3.75 -6.22 -0.58
N SER A 63 -3.93 -6.05 -1.89
CA SER A 63 -4.07 -7.18 -2.84
C SER A 63 -2.89 -8.13 -2.84
N GLU A 64 -1.65 -7.62 -2.71
CA GLU A 64 -0.46 -8.48 -2.61
C GLU A 64 -0.42 -9.26 -1.29
N ALA A 65 -0.84 -8.65 -0.18
CA ALA A 65 -0.90 -9.31 1.12
C ALA A 65 -1.97 -10.42 1.13
N GLU A 66 -3.13 -10.17 0.53
CA GLU A 66 -4.17 -11.18 0.34
C GLU A 66 -3.69 -12.34 -0.55
N ALA A 67 -2.92 -12.04 -1.61
CA ALA A 67 -2.34 -13.08 -2.47
C ALA A 67 -1.27 -13.93 -1.76
N GLU A 68 -0.49 -13.34 -0.83
CA GLU A 68 0.57 -14.04 -0.09
C GLU A 68 0.03 -14.82 1.13
N TYR A 69 -0.87 -14.21 1.91
CA TYR A 69 -1.33 -14.76 3.20
C TYR A 69 -2.73 -15.42 3.13
N GLY A 70 -3.44 -15.26 2.01
CA GLY A 70 -4.80 -15.76 1.81
C GLY A 70 -5.88 -14.81 2.36
N SER A 71 -7.11 -14.91 1.89
CA SER A 71 -8.21 -13.98 2.21
C SER A 71 -8.55 -13.84 3.70
N GLU A 72 -8.28 -14.88 4.49
CA GLU A 72 -8.57 -14.94 5.94
C GLU A 72 -7.48 -14.25 6.79
N TRP A 73 -6.42 -13.71 6.17
CA TRP A 73 -5.28 -13.17 6.92
C TRP A 73 -5.63 -11.97 7.81
N LEU A 74 -6.74 -11.27 7.52
CA LEU A 74 -7.26 -10.19 8.36
C LEU A 74 -8.17 -10.68 9.50
N ASP A 75 -8.55 -11.96 9.54
CA ASP A 75 -9.50 -12.48 10.53
C ASP A 75 -8.85 -12.87 11.87
N GLY A 76 -7.53 -13.15 11.84
CA GLY A 76 -6.71 -13.49 13.01
C GLY A 76 -6.25 -12.30 13.85
#